data_AF-A0A6N1AU58-F1
#
_entry.id   AF-A0A6N1AU58-F1
#
_cell.length_a   1.000
_cell.length_b   1.000
_cell.length_c   1.000
_cell.angle_alpha   90.00
_cell.angle_beta   90.00
_cell.angle_gamma   90.00
#
_symmetry.space_group_name_H-M   'P 1'
#
loop_
_entity.id
_entity.type
_entity.pdbx_description
1 polymer ?
#
loop_
_entity_poly.entity_id
_entity_poly.type
_entity_poly.pdbx_seq_one_letter_code
_entity_poly.pdbx_strand_id
1 'polypeptide(L)'
;MNMLSKADRQLAIDFDRDYTIPTCIHCGEPQVVELAEIWSDHSFMISTCCHLLYEELVYEMADPDFRTSLLQNLQAAEHLGAERLRRVADQDGQLLLDCELEVAPIAFSRMKAFVQRHHDHCPPPVCWRYGAGIWNGHTLVGVVSVGRPVARMLPQTAWVEVNRLCVDRSLPDTLRYKACSTLYAWAASEAARRGFDRIITYTLSTESGMSLRYARWKPEHVTRPKSWNSRSRQRVDKTPLVPKVRWARDLKAARPALQD
;
A
#
# COMPACT_ATOMS: atom_id res chain seq x y z
N MET A 1 29.15 -2.08 -39.90
CA MET A 1 27.86 -2.03 -39.18
C MET A 1 27.87 -0.78 -38.31
N ASN A 2 27.25 0.30 -38.79
CA ASN A 2 27.17 1.55 -38.05
C ASN A 2 26.18 1.36 -36.90
N MET A 3 26.66 1.49 -35.67
CA MET A 3 25.80 1.68 -34.50
C MET A 3 25.08 3.02 -34.69
N LEU A 4 23.77 2.98 -34.91
CA LEU A 4 22.91 4.16 -34.86
C LEU A 4 23.00 4.79 -33.45
N SER A 5 22.99 6.13 -33.42
CA SER A 5 23.22 6.91 -32.20
C SER A 5 22.06 6.74 -31.21
N LYS A 6 22.28 7.03 -29.92
CA LYS A 6 21.22 7.02 -28.89
C LYS A 6 20.00 7.89 -29.25
N ALA A 7 20.18 8.91 -30.10
CA ALA A 7 19.09 9.78 -30.55
C ALA A 7 18.23 9.15 -31.67
N ASP A 8 18.74 8.13 -32.35
CA ASP A 8 18.05 7.43 -33.45
C ASP A 8 17.28 6.18 -32.96
N ARG A 9 17.38 5.84 -31.66
CA ARG A 9 16.72 4.70 -31.01
C ARG A 9 15.46 5.08 -30.23
N GLN A 10 14.76 6.12 -30.68
CA GLN A 10 13.43 6.36 -30.15
C GLN A 10 12.53 5.28 -30.73
N LEU A 11 12.24 4.22 -29.97
CA LEU A 11 11.04 3.43 -30.19
C LEU A 11 9.87 4.42 -30.11
N ALA A 12 9.46 4.94 -31.28
CA ALA A 12 8.20 5.65 -31.41
C ALA A 12 7.11 4.59 -31.28
N ILE A 13 6.86 4.13 -30.06
CA ILE A 13 5.61 3.44 -29.73
C ILE A 13 4.57 4.56 -29.74
N ASP A 14 4.12 4.88 -30.94
CA ASP A 14 3.20 5.97 -31.20
C ASP A 14 1.83 5.52 -30.74
N PHE A 15 1.44 5.92 -29.54
CA PHE A 15 0.10 5.70 -28.99
C PHE A 15 -0.87 6.80 -29.45
N ASP A 16 -0.55 7.52 -30.52
CA ASP A 16 -1.29 8.69 -30.95
C ASP A 16 -2.67 8.31 -31.52
N ARG A 17 -3.62 9.24 -31.36
CA ARG A 17 -5.06 9.05 -31.64
C ARG A 17 -5.43 8.87 -33.12
N ASP A 18 -4.45 8.78 -34.01
CA ASP A 18 -4.63 8.46 -35.42
C ASP A 18 -4.45 6.95 -35.62
N TYR A 19 -5.52 6.30 -36.10
CA TYR A 19 -5.72 4.83 -36.24
C TYR A 19 -4.67 4.03 -37.05
N THR A 20 -3.51 4.60 -37.37
CA THR A 20 -2.43 3.94 -38.09
C THR A 20 -1.46 3.27 -37.13
N ILE A 21 -1.59 1.95 -36.98
CA ILE A 21 -0.59 1.12 -36.30
C ILE A 21 0.73 1.22 -37.08
N PRO A 22 1.83 1.68 -36.47
CA PRO A 22 3.11 1.84 -37.17
C PRO A 22 3.64 0.49 -37.66
N THR A 23 4.37 0.47 -38.77
CA THR A 23 5.04 -0.74 -39.24
C THR A 23 6.28 -1.03 -38.40
N CYS A 24 6.44 -2.27 -37.95
CA CYS A 24 7.63 -2.70 -37.23
C CYS A 24 8.86 -2.67 -38.15
N ILE A 25 9.91 -1.96 -37.73
CA ILE A 25 11.17 -1.85 -38.48
C ILE A 25 11.93 -3.18 -38.62
N HIS A 26 11.59 -4.17 -37.80
CA HIS A 26 12.31 -5.46 -37.74
C HIS A 26 11.66 -6.55 -38.59
N CYS A 27 10.34 -6.66 -38.60
CA CYS A 27 9.62 -7.69 -39.36
C CYS A 27 8.78 -7.17 -40.52
N GLY A 28 8.56 -5.87 -40.65
CA GLY A 28 7.75 -5.27 -41.72
C GLY A 28 6.23 -5.44 -41.55
N GLU A 29 5.78 -6.10 -40.49
CA GLU A 29 4.37 -6.25 -40.11
C GLU A 29 3.90 -5.07 -39.24
N PRO A 30 2.58 -4.88 -39.03
CA PRO A 30 2.09 -3.93 -38.02
C PRO A 30 2.75 -4.17 -36.66
N GLN A 31 3.28 -3.10 -36.06
CA GLN A 31 3.95 -3.16 -34.78
C GLN A 31 2.92 -3.51 -33.69
N VAL A 32 3.21 -4.57 -32.95
CA VAL A 32 2.40 -5.01 -31.81
C VAL A 32 3.30 -5.02 -30.58
N VAL A 33 2.81 -4.38 -29.51
CA VAL A 33 3.30 -4.51 -28.14
C VAL A 33 2.07 -4.60 -27.26
N GLU A 34 1.89 -5.71 -26.56
CA GLU A 34 0.68 -5.96 -25.76
C GLU A 34 1.02 -6.69 -24.46
N LEU A 35 0.15 -6.56 -23.47
CA LEU A 35 0.21 -7.35 -22.25
C LEU A 35 -0.39 -8.73 -22.50
N ALA A 36 0.47 -9.72 -22.67
CA ALA A 36 0.07 -11.09 -22.94
C ALA A 36 -0.57 -11.75 -21.71
N GLU A 37 0.10 -11.64 -20.56
CA GLU A 37 -0.37 -12.21 -19.30
C GLU A 37 -0.02 -11.28 -18.13
N ILE A 38 -0.92 -11.25 -17.14
CA ILE A 38 -0.69 -10.61 -15.85
C ILE A 38 -1.10 -11.61 -14.77
N TRP A 39 -0.19 -11.84 -13.82
CA TRP A 39 -0.41 -12.80 -12.75
C TRP A 39 -0.82 -12.10 -11.46
N SER A 40 -1.41 -12.87 -10.53
CA SER A 40 -1.91 -12.37 -9.25
C SER A 40 -0.83 -11.83 -8.32
N ASP A 41 0.44 -12.12 -8.60
CA ASP A 41 1.60 -11.61 -7.86
C ASP A 41 2.12 -10.28 -8.41
N HIS A 42 1.38 -9.67 -9.35
CA HIS A 42 1.71 -8.41 -10.04
C HIS A 42 2.84 -8.52 -11.08
N SER A 43 3.36 -9.73 -11.33
CA SER A 43 4.24 -9.95 -12.48
C SER A 43 3.43 -9.99 -13.78
N PHE A 44 4.11 -9.78 -14.91
CA PHE A 44 3.46 -9.69 -16.22
C PHE A 44 4.39 -10.15 -17.33
N MET A 45 3.81 -10.46 -18.48
CA MET A 45 4.49 -10.81 -19.72
C MET A 45 3.99 -9.92 -20.85
N ILE A 46 4.94 -9.43 -21.64
CA ILE A 46 4.66 -8.66 -22.85
C ILE A 46 4.90 -9.55 -24.06
N SER A 47 4.00 -9.51 -25.04
CA SER A 47 4.24 -10.03 -26.38
C SER A 47 4.50 -8.89 -27.36
N THR A 48 5.31 -9.19 -28.37
CA THR A 48 5.62 -8.28 -29.47
C THR A 48 5.40 -8.99 -30.81
N CYS A 49 5.27 -8.24 -31.90
CA CYS A 49 5.11 -8.82 -33.23
C CYS A 49 6.29 -9.70 -33.69
N CYS A 50 7.49 -9.49 -33.16
CA CYS A 50 8.67 -10.29 -33.46
C CYS A 50 9.72 -10.27 -32.33
N HIS A 51 10.63 -11.24 -32.36
CA HIS A 51 11.67 -11.40 -31.35
C HIS A 51 12.65 -10.21 -31.28
N LEU A 52 13.01 -9.60 -32.41
CA LEU A 52 13.92 -8.45 -32.43
C LEU A 52 13.32 -7.22 -31.73
N LEU A 53 12.01 -6.98 -31.91
CA LEU A 53 11.31 -5.93 -31.16
C LEU A 53 11.25 -6.24 -29.66
N TYR A 54 11.11 -7.52 -29.29
CA TYR A 54 11.15 -7.94 -27.89
C TYR A 54 12.49 -7.63 -27.24
N GLU A 55 13.61 -7.96 -27.90
CA GLU A 55 14.95 -7.68 -27.37
C GLU A 55 15.20 -6.18 -27.19
N GLU A 56 14.79 -5.36 -28.16
CA GLU A 56 14.88 -3.90 -28.06
C GLU A 56 14.02 -3.36 -26.92
N LEU A 57 12.78 -3.84 -26.78
CA LEU A 57 11.88 -3.46 -25.71
C LEU A 57 12.46 -3.81 -24.33
N VAL A 58 13.02 -5.02 -24.17
CA VAL A 58 13.67 -5.44 -22.91
C VAL A 58 14.83 -4.52 -22.56
N TYR A 59 15.62 -4.09 -23.55
CA TYR A 59 16.71 -3.13 -23.34
C TYR A 59 16.20 -1.77 -22.87
N GLU A 60 15.16 -1.23 -23.51
CA GLU A 60 14.56 0.07 -23.11
C GLU A 60 13.84 -0.01 -21.76
N MET A 61 13.24 -1.17 -21.43
CA MET A 61 12.60 -1.41 -20.12
C MET A 61 13.58 -1.42 -18.93
N ALA A 62 14.89 -1.36 -19.17
CA ALA A 62 15.87 -1.09 -18.12
C ALA A 62 15.70 0.32 -17.51
N ASP A 63 15.16 1.28 -18.28
CA ASP A 63 14.82 2.61 -17.79
C ASP A 63 13.48 2.59 -17.02
N PRO A 64 13.46 2.93 -15.72
CA PRO A 64 12.23 2.94 -14.91
C PRO A 64 11.11 3.85 -15.44
N ASP A 65 11.47 4.98 -16.03
CA ASP A 65 10.51 5.96 -16.53
C ASP A 65 9.87 5.46 -17.84
N PHE A 66 10.69 4.93 -18.75
CA PHE A 66 10.21 4.28 -19.96
C PHE A 66 9.27 3.11 -19.66
N ARG A 67 9.68 2.13 -18.83
CA ARG A 67 8.81 0.98 -18.52
C ARG A 67 7.53 1.40 -17.82
N THR A 68 7.57 2.40 -16.93
CA THR A 68 6.36 2.87 -16.26
C THR A 68 5.39 3.50 -17.26
N SER A 69 5.90 4.33 -18.16
CA SER A 69 5.10 5.00 -19.19
C SER A 69 4.50 3.99 -20.18
N LEU A 70 5.30 3.00 -20.61
CA LEU A 70 4.84 1.90 -21.46
C LEU A 70 3.67 1.15 -20.81
N LEU A 71 3.83 0.70 -19.57
CA LEU A 71 2.80 -0.09 -18.89
C LEU A 71 1.56 0.75 -18.52
N GLN A 72 1.70 2.08 -18.37
CA GLN A 72 0.56 2.99 -18.27
C GLN A 72 -0.22 3.08 -19.59
N ASN A 73 0.49 3.22 -20.72
CA ASN A 73 -0.14 3.29 -22.05
C ASN A 73 -0.81 1.96 -22.44
N LEU A 74 -0.25 0.84 -22.00
CA LEU A 74 -0.86 -0.49 -22.12
C LEU A 74 -1.99 -0.74 -21.09
N GLN A 75 -2.40 0.26 -20.32
CA GLN A 75 -3.51 0.16 -19.35
C GLN A 75 -3.34 -0.96 -18.32
N ALA A 76 -2.10 -1.30 -17.94
CA ALA A 76 -1.79 -2.45 -17.10
C ALA A 76 -2.54 -2.46 -15.74
N ALA A 77 -2.86 -1.28 -15.21
CA ALA A 77 -3.59 -1.15 -13.94
C ALA A 77 -5.02 -1.69 -14.02
N GLU A 78 -5.69 -1.55 -15.16
CA GLU A 78 -7.08 -1.98 -15.35
C GLU A 78 -7.21 -3.50 -15.21
N HIS A 79 -6.21 -4.24 -15.71
CA HIS A 79 -6.12 -5.69 -15.55
C HIS A 79 -5.97 -6.14 -14.09
N LEU A 80 -5.43 -5.27 -13.24
CA LEU A 80 -5.34 -5.49 -11.80
C LEU A 80 -6.54 -4.88 -11.05
N GLY A 81 -7.52 -4.31 -11.74
CA GLY A 81 -8.67 -3.64 -11.11
C GLY A 81 -8.32 -2.34 -10.38
N ALA A 82 -7.25 -1.66 -10.80
CA ALA A 82 -6.87 -0.34 -10.31
C ALA A 82 -7.07 0.73 -11.39
N GLU A 83 -7.37 1.96 -10.95
CA GLU A 83 -7.50 3.11 -11.85
C GLU A 83 -6.15 3.55 -12.44
N ARG A 84 -5.04 3.35 -11.71
CA ARG A 84 -3.74 3.90 -12.10
C ARG A 84 -2.56 3.03 -11.67
N LEU A 85 -1.58 2.92 -12.56
CA LEU A 85 -0.26 2.35 -12.26
C LEU A 85 0.65 3.45 -11.70
N ARG A 86 1.23 3.27 -10.50
CA ARG A 86 2.20 4.23 -9.93
C ARG A 86 3.56 4.10 -10.58
N ARG A 87 4.02 2.85 -10.76
CA ARG A 87 5.32 2.50 -11.33
C ARG A 87 5.38 1.02 -11.69
N VAL A 88 6.36 0.66 -12.49
CA VAL A 88 6.85 -0.73 -12.57
C VAL A 88 8.06 -0.85 -11.65
N ALA A 89 7.89 -1.58 -10.55
CA ALA A 89 8.93 -1.79 -9.56
C ALA A 89 9.84 -2.94 -9.99
N ASP A 90 11.13 -2.81 -9.72
CA ASP A 90 12.09 -3.91 -9.86
C ASP A 90 12.40 -4.42 -8.45
N GLN A 91 12.15 -5.71 -8.22
CA GLN A 91 12.55 -6.40 -7.01
C GLN A 91 13.35 -7.63 -7.40
N ASP A 92 14.67 -7.54 -7.19
CA ASP A 92 15.63 -8.62 -7.46
C ASP A 92 15.57 -9.15 -8.90
N GLY A 93 15.33 -8.26 -9.88
CA GLY A 93 15.23 -8.58 -11.31
C GLY A 93 13.83 -8.98 -11.78
N GLN A 94 12.85 -9.09 -10.86
CA GLN A 94 11.45 -9.28 -11.22
C GLN A 94 10.73 -7.94 -11.32
N LEU A 95 10.11 -7.67 -12.47
CA LEU A 95 9.28 -6.48 -12.68
C LEU A 95 7.86 -6.72 -12.17
N LEU A 96 7.39 -5.80 -11.33
CA LEU A 96 6.08 -5.86 -10.68
C LEU A 96 5.28 -4.60 -10.96
N LEU A 97 4.00 -4.76 -11.30
CA LEU A 97 3.05 -3.68 -11.47
C LEU A 97 2.64 -3.12 -10.10
N ASP A 98 3.13 -1.94 -9.74
CA ASP A 98 2.79 -1.28 -8.49
C ASP A 98 1.70 -0.22 -8.72
N CYS A 99 0.44 -0.60 -8.47
CA CYS A 99 -0.72 0.26 -8.67
C CYS A 99 -0.91 1.27 -7.55
N GLU A 100 -1.79 2.26 -7.79
CA GLU A 100 -2.19 3.21 -6.76
C GLU A 100 -2.87 2.49 -5.59
N LEU A 101 -2.53 2.93 -4.38
CA LEU A 101 -3.09 2.33 -3.18
C LEU A 101 -4.48 2.89 -2.92
N GLU A 102 -5.47 2.01 -2.87
CA GLU A 102 -6.86 2.37 -2.56
C GLU A 102 -7.21 1.98 -1.14
N VAL A 103 -7.83 2.88 -0.37
CA VAL A 103 -8.38 2.57 0.95
C VAL A 103 -9.89 2.46 0.85
N ALA A 104 -10.41 1.25 1.05
CA ALA A 104 -11.83 0.96 0.95
C ALA A 104 -12.39 0.28 2.22
N PRO A 105 -13.73 0.33 2.44
CA PRO A 105 -14.36 -0.41 3.52
C PRO A 105 -14.06 -1.91 3.47
N ILE A 106 -13.91 -2.54 4.63
CA ILE A 106 -13.70 -3.98 4.74
C ILE A 106 -14.64 -4.57 5.79
N ALA A 107 -15.16 -5.77 5.54
CA ALA A 107 -15.93 -6.51 6.53
C ALA A 107 -15.06 -6.83 7.76
N PHE A 108 -15.62 -6.68 8.97
CA PHE A 108 -14.90 -6.95 10.21
C PHE A 108 -14.36 -8.40 10.27
N SER A 109 -15.11 -9.37 9.75
CA SER A 109 -14.69 -10.77 9.63
C SER A 109 -13.46 -10.93 8.74
N ARG A 110 -13.44 -10.28 7.57
CA ARG A 110 -12.30 -10.31 6.63
C ARG A 110 -11.06 -9.63 7.23
N MET A 111 -11.24 -8.52 7.93
CA MET A 111 -10.15 -7.86 8.66
C MET A 111 -9.57 -8.76 9.75
N LYS A 112 -10.42 -9.40 10.58
CA LYS A 112 -9.93 -10.34 11.60
C LYS A 112 -9.15 -11.51 10.99
N ALA A 113 -9.66 -12.08 9.90
CA ALA A 113 -8.98 -13.17 9.20
C ALA A 113 -7.64 -12.73 8.59
N PHE A 114 -7.52 -11.48 8.15
CA PHE A 114 -6.26 -10.92 7.68
C PHE A 114 -5.26 -10.77 8.85
N VAL A 115 -5.68 -10.13 9.95
CA VAL A 115 -4.82 -9.97 11.14
C VAL A 115 -4.38 -11.33 11.69
N GLN A 116 -5.26 -12.32 11.72
CA GLN A 116 -4.95 -13.66 12.21
C GLN A 116 -3.85 -14.36 11.38
N ARG A 117 -3.78 -14.06 10.08
CA ARG A 117 -2.80 -14.65 9.15
C ARG A 117 -1.47 -13.91 9.15
N HIS A 118 -1.47 -12.58 9.23
CA HIS A 118 -0.28 -11.76 8.93
C HIS A 118 0.26 -10.96 10.13
N HIS A 119 -0.39 -11.00 11.31
CA HIS A 119 0.06 -10.22 12.46
C HIS A 119 0.83 -11.07 13.49
N ASP A 120 2.16 -10.93 13.49
CA ASP A 120 3.08 -11.78 14.26
C ASP A 120 2.87 -11.77 15.79
N HIS A 121 2.39 -10.67 16.36
CA HIS A 121 2.48 -10.45 17.82
C HIS A 121 1.16 -10.33 18.56
N CYS A 122 0.04 -10.12 17.87
CA CYS A 122 -1.22 -9.76 18.52
C CYS A 122 -2.38 -10.48 17.85
N PRO A 123 -3.29 -11.07 18.65
CA PRO A 123 -4.52 -11.64 18.09
C PRO A 123 -5.40 -10.55 17.46
N PRO A 124 -6.32 -10.93 16.57
CA PRO A 124 -7.34 -10.04 16.04
C PRO A 124 -8.12 -9.31 17.15
N PRO A 125 -8.60 -8.08 16.91
CA PRO A 125 -9.40 -7.37 17.89
C PRO A 125 -10.77 -8.05 18.02
N VAL A 126 -11.34 -8.02 19.23
CA VAL A 126 -12.66 -8.63 19.51
C VAL A 126 -13.79 -7.80 18.90
N CYS A 127 -13.64 -6.47 18.92
CA CYS A 127 -14.56 -5.51 18.32
C CYS A 127 -13.78 -4.31 17.79
N TRP A 128 -14.47 -3.48 17.00
CA TRP A 128 -13.94 -2.20 16.52
C TRP A 128 -15.07 -1.15 16.50
N ARG A 129 -14.71 0.12 16.33
CA ARG A 129 -15.65 1.18 15.95
C ARG A 129 -15.74 1.29 14.43
N TYR A 130 -14.59 1.22 13.76
CA TYR A 130 -14.47 1.24 12.31
C TYR A 130 -13.08 0.75 11.88
N GLY A 131 -12.89 0.59 10.57
CA GLY A 131 -11.62 0.28 9.96
C GLY A 131 -11.76 0.14 8.45
N ALA A 132 -10.65 -0.16 7.79
CA ALA A 132 -10.57 -0.27 6.34
C ALA A 132 -9.48 -1.28 5.96
N GLY A 133 -9.55 -1.75 4.71
CA GLY A 133 -8.42 -2.38 4.05
C GLY A 133 -7.65 -1.35 3.23
N ILE A 134 -6.47 -1.73 2.76
CA ILE A 134 -5.74 -1.02 1.72
C ILE A 134 -5.32 -2.00 0.63
N TRP A 135 -5.60 -1.64 -0.61
CA TRP A 135 -5.43 -2.47 -1.78
C TRP A 135 -4.38 -1.89 -2.72
N ASN A 136 -3.69 -2.77 -3.45
CA ASN A 136 -2.86 -2.45 -4.61
C ASN A 136 -3.45 -3.28 -5.76
N GLY A 137 -4.22 -2.64 -6.65
CA GLY A 137 -5.11 -3.39 -7.54
C GLY A 137 -6.06 -4.29 -6.75
N HIS A 138 -6.22 -5.54 -7.18
CA HIS A 138 -7.07 -6.53 -6.52
C HIS A 138 -6.46 -7.08 -5.21
N THR A 139 -5.18 -6.81 -4.95
CA THR A 139 -4.44 -7.39 -3.82
C THR A 139 -4.70 -6.60 -2.54
N LEU A 140 -5.25 -7.26 -1.52
CA LEU A 140 -5.39 -6.68 -0.18
C LEU A 140 -4.02 -6.69 0.52
N VAL A 141 -3.41 -5.52 0.63
CA VAL A 141 -2.04 -5.36 1.15
C VAL A 141 -2.01 -5.16 2.67
N GLY A 142 -3.08 -4.60 3.24
CA GLY A 142 -3.15 -4.37 4.68
C GLY A 142 -4.52 -3.98 5.18
N VAL A 143 -4.63 -3.88 6.50
CA VAL A 143 -5.85 -3.52 7.21
C VAL A 143 -5.55 -2.63 8.40
N VAL A 144 -6.52 -1.79 8.76
CA VAL A 144 -6.52 -1.00 9.99
C VAL A 144 -7.81 -1.22 10.76
N SER A 145 -7.71 -1.28 12.08
CA SER A 145 -8.86 -1.33 12.99
C SER A 145 -8.71 -0.25 14.06
N VAL A 146 -9.78 0.50 14.26
CA VAL A 146 -9.87 1.55 15.26
C VAL A 146 -10.98 1.24 16.25
N GLY A 147 -10.70 1.38 17.53
CA GLY A 147 -11.63 1.08 18.61
C GLY A 147 -11.47 2.04 19.78
N ARG A 148 -11.99 1.62 20.93
CA ARG A 148 -11.83 2.38 22.18
C ARG A 148 -10.37 2.32 22.63
N PRO A 149 -9.85 3.38 23.28
CA PRO A 149 -8.54 3.32 23.91
C PRO A 149 -8.47 2.15 24.90
N VAL A 150 -7.45 1.31 24.79
CA VAL A 150 -7.28 0.14 25.67
C VAL A 150 -7.04 0.58 27.12
N ALA A 151 -6.32 1.69 27.30
CA ALA A 151 -6.11 2.31 28.60
C ALA A 151 -7.39 3.02 29.08
N ARG A 152 -8.07 2.43 30.07
CA ARG A 152 -9.35 2.92 30.63
C ARG A 152 -9.30 4.34 31.21
N MET A 153 -8.11 4.80 31.61
CA MET A 153 -7.91 6.15 32.16
C MET A 153 -7.94 7.25 31.09
N LEU A 154 -7.91 6.88 29.81
CA LEU A 154 -8.03 7.84 28.71
C LEU A 154 -9.51 8.14 28.41
N PRO A 155 -9.83 9.33 27.86
CA PRO A 155 -11.20 9.70 27.50
C PRO A 155 -11.84 8.71 26.52
N GLN A 156 -12.74 7.84 27.01
CA GLN A 156 -13.30 6.72 26.23
C GLN A 156 -14.33 7.13 25.17
N THR A 157 -14.91 8.33 25.33
CA THR A 157 -15.93 8.91 24.46
C THR A 157 -15.31 9.85 23.42
N ALA A 158 -14.31 10.62 23.82
CA ALA A 158 -13.66 11.63 23.00
C ALA A 158 -12.49 11.08 22.15
N TRP A 159 -11.80 10.03 22.61
CA TRP A 159 -10.61 9.51 21.95
C TRP A 159 -10.86 8.13 21.35
N VAL A 160 -10.11 7.82 20.29
CA VAL A 160 -10.04 6.50 19.67
C VAL A 160 -8.60 6.02 19.53
N GLU A 161 -8.43 4.70 19.38
CA GLU A 161 -7.12 4.08 19.25
C GLU A 161 -7.07 3.19 18.01
N VAL A 162 -6.01 3.32 17.20
CA VAL A 162 -5.66 2.32 16.19
C VAL A 162 -5.18 1.08 16.95
N ASN A 163 -6.08 0.11 17.14
CA ASN A 163 -5.76 -1.07 17.93
C ASN A 163 -4.96 -2.09 17.12
N ARG A 164 -5.19 -2.17 15.80
CA ARG A 164 -4.37 -2.96 14.88
C ARG A 164 -4.14 -2.20 13.59
N LEU A 165 -2.91 -2.27 13.12
CA LEU A 165 -2.56 -2.03 11.74
C LEU A 165 -1.69 -3.20 11.32
N CYS A 166 -2.09 -3.91 10.28
CA CYS A 166 -1.42 -5.11 9.80
C CYS A 166 -1.24 -4.98 8.29
N VAL A 167 -0.04 -5.28 7.80
CA VAL A 167 0.27 -5.42 6.37
C VAL A 167 0.75 -6.83 6.13
N ASP A 168 0.50 -7.36 4.94
CA ASP A 168 1.04 -8.65 4.56
C ASP A 168 2.55 -8.51 4.30
N ARG A 169 3.36 -9.18 5.14
CA ARG A 169 4.81 -9.17 5.05
C ARG A 169 5.36 -10.20 4.07
N SER A 170 4.52 -11.11 3.54
CA SER A 170 4.90 -12.00 2.44
C SER A 170 4.86 -11.32 1.08
N LEU A 171 4.21 -10.15 0.98
CA LEU A 171 4.21 -9.36 -0.25
C LEU A 171 5.54 -8.59 -0.40
N PRO A 172 6.01 -8.42 -1.66
CA PRO A 172 7.05 -7.46 -2.02
C PRO A 172 6.93 -6.11 -1.30
N ASP A 173 8.06 -5.59 -0.81
CA ASP A 173 8.12 -4.31 -0.09
C ASP A 173 7.60 -3.15 -0.95
N THR A 174 7.79 -3.27 -2.26
CA THR A 174 7.35 -2.34 -3.30
C THR A 174 5.82 -2.21 -3.31
N LEU A 175 5.09 -3.33 -3.30
CA LEU A 175 3.62 -3.35 -3.36
C LEU A 175 2.97 -2.81 -2.08
N ARG A 176 3.64 -3.00 -0.93
CA ARG A 176 3.20 -2.46 0.38
C ARG A 176 3.78 -1.10 0.74
N TYR A 177 4.58 -0.51 -0.14
CA TYR A 177 5.18 0.80 0.09
C TYR A 177 4.12 1.88 0.27
N LYS A 178 4.28 2.67 1.35
CA LYS A 178 3.33 3.69 1.87
C LYS A 178 2.04 3.16 2.50
N ALA A 179 1.77 1.85 2.51
CA ALA A 179 0.50 1.33 3.01
C ALA A 179 0.20 1.72 4.47
N CYS A 180 1.17 1.54 5.38
CA CYS A 180 0.99 1.88 6.80
C CYS A 180 0.71 3.39 7.02
N SER A 181 1.46 4.27 6.36
CA SER A 181 1.26 5.72 6.48
C SER A 181 -0.09 6.15 5.92
N THR A 182 -0.53 5.58 4.79
CA THR A 182 -1.83 5.86 4.20
C THR A 182 -2.96 5.42 5.14
N LEU A 183 -2.87 4.22 5.72
CA LEU A 183 -3.84 3.72 6.70
C LEU A 183 -3.89 4.58 7.98
N TYR A 184 -2.75 5.01 8.51
CA TYR A 184 -2.71 5.92 9.66
C TYR A 184 -3.31 7.31 9.35
N ALA A 185 -3.07 7.83 8.15
CA ALA A 185 -3.66 9.09 7.71
C ALA A 185 -5.17 8.97 7.55
N TRP A 186 -5.64 7.92 6.86
CA TRP A 186 -7.05 7.62 6.68
C TRP A 186 -7.77 7.44 8.02
N ALA A 187 -7.19 6.65 8.94
CA ALA A 187 -7.80 6.39 10.24
C ALA A 187 -8.03 7.66 11.06
N ALA A 188 -7.08 8.61 11.00
CA ALA A 188 -7.19 9.92 11.64
C ALA A 188 -8.24 10.82 10.96
N SER A 189 -8.27 10.86 9.62
CA SER A 189 -9.29 11.62 8.89
C SER A 189 -10.70 11.09 9.18
N GLU A 190 -10.86 9.76 9.22
CA GLU A 190 -12.14 9.13 9.54
C GLU A 190 -12.53 9.32 11.02
N ALA A 191 -11.56 9.37 11.93
CA ALA A 191 -11.81 9.73 13.34
C ALA A 191 -12.40 11.14 13.45
N ALA A 192 -11.79 12.10 12.73
CA ALA A 192 -12.22 13.50 12.73
C ALA A 192 -13.64 13.65 12.16
N ARG A 193 -13.93 12.93 11.05
CA ARG A 193 -15.27 12.91 10.43
C ARG A 193 -16.33 12.34 11.39
N ARG A 194 -15.95 11.41 12.25
CA ARG A 194 -16.82 10.81 13.27
C ARG A 194 -16.96 11.64 14.55
N GLY A 195 -16.29 12.81 14.63
CA GLY A 195 -16.39 13.72 15.77
C GLY A 195 -15.53 13.33 16.98
N PHE A 196 -14.48 12.53 16.79
CA PHE A 196 -13.51 12.31 17.85
C PHE A 196 -12.53 13.48 17.92
N ASP A 197 -12.12 13.84 19.13
CA ASP A 197 -11.14 14.92 19.37
C ASP A 197 -9.71 14.45 19.09
N ARG A 198 -9.48 13.14 19.23
CA ARG A 198 -8.14 12.58 19.21
C ARG A 198 -8.09 11.13 18.77
N ILE A 199 -7.03 10.78 18.05
CA ILE A 199 -6.65 9.39 17.78
C ILE A 199 -5.25 9.09 18.30
N ILE A 200 -5.09 7.90 18.88
CA ILE A 200 -3.81 7.42 19.42
C ILE A 200 -3.44 6.04 18.90
N THR A 201 -2.18 5.67 19.05
CA THR A 201 -1.67 4.31 18.83
C THR A 201 -0.41 4.09 19.66
N TYR A 202 0.07 2.86 19.70
CA TYR A 202 1.29 2.47 20.38
C TYR A 202 2.17 1.65 19.45
N THR A 203 3.46 1.97 19.42
CA THR A 203 4.51 1.14 18.82
C THR A 203 5.49 0.73 19.89
N LEU A 204 6.24 -0.36 19.70
CA LEU A 204 7.43 -0.63 20.50
C LEU A 204 8.44 0.50 20.30
N SER A 205 9.25 0.78 21.31
CA SER A 205 10.32 1.80 21.24
C SER A 205 11.43 1.45 20.25
N THR A 206 11.51 0.18 19.86
CA THR A 206 12.45 -0.34 18.84
C THR A 206 11.93 -0.18 17.41
N GLU A 207 10.65 0.14 17.22
CA GLU A 207 10.09 0.41 15.90
C GLU A 207 10.39 1.83 15.46
N SER A 208 10.69 2.03 14.17
CA SER A 208 11.13 3.33 13.63
C SER A 208 10.09 4.45 13.77
N GLY A 209 8.80 4.10 13.78
CA GLY A 209 7.69 5.06 13.81
C GLY A 209 7.59 5.93 12.55
N MET A 210 8.34 5.64 11.47
CA MET A 210 8.39 6.48 10.28
C MET A 210 7.01 6.68 9.65
N SER A 211 6.21 5.61 9.51
CA SER A 211 4.87 5.70 8.92
C SER A 211 3.95 6.65 9.69
N LEU A 212 4.10 6.74 11.01
CA LEU A 212 3.33 7.65 11.86
C LEU A 212 3.77 9.11 11.65
N ARG A 213 5.08 9.36 11.54
CA ARG A 213 5.62 10.68 11.20
C ARG A 213 5.12 11.17 9.84
N TYR A 214 5.17 10.32 8.82
CA TYR A 214 4.61 10.64 7.50
C TYR A 214 3.11 10.91 7.55
N ALA A 215 2.38 10.22 8.43
CA ALA A 215 0.96 10.45 8.67
C ALA A 215 0.66 11.65 9.61
N ARG A 216 1.67 12.45 9.97
CA ARG A 216 1.59 13.65 10.84
C ARG A 216 1.16 13.36 12.29
N TRP A 217 1.51 12.19 12.81
CA TRP A 217 1.35 11.85 14.22
C TRP A 217 2.56 12.31 15.03
N LYS A 218 2.35 12.65 16.30
CA LYS A 218 3.39 13.09 17.22
C LYS A 218 3.65 12.04 18.29
N PRO A 219 4.91 11.71 18.61
CA PRO A 219 5.22 10.90 19.77
C PRO A 219 4.97 11.72 21.03
N GLU A 220 4.26 11.18 22.01
CA GLU A 220 3.89 11.92 23.23
C GLU A 220 4.54 11.38 24.49
N HIS A 221 4.64 10.06 24.59
CA HIS A 221 4.96 9.41 25.85
C HIS A 221 5.59 8.05 25.60
N VAL A 222 6.67 7.76 26.32
CA VAL A 222 7.27 6.41 26.37
C VAL A 222 6.78 5.73 27.63
N THR A 223 5.97 4.69 27.43
CA THR A 223 5.46 3.86 28.53
C THR A 223 6.56 2.96 29.08
N ARG A 224 6.54 2.72 30.40
CA ARG A 224 7.40 1.71 31.02
C ARG A 224 6.88 0.30 30.67
N PRO A 225 7.78 -0.69 30.45
CA PRO A 225 7.37 -2.07 30.31
C PRO A 225 6.55 -2.48 31.54
N LYS A 226 5.39 -3.09 31.31
CA LYS A 226 4.55 -3.64 32.38
C LYS A 226 4.11 -5.03 32.00
N SER A 227 4.41 -5.97 32.88
CA SER A 227 3.84 -7.31 32.84
C SER A 227 2.39 -7.25 33.29
N TRP A 228 1.52 -7.97 32.58
CA TRP A 228 0.16 -8.26 33.03
C TRP A 228 0.12 -9.43 34.02
N ASN A 229 1.26 -10.08 34.24
CA ASN A 229 1.42 -11.09 35.28
C ASN A 229 1.52 -10.42 36.65
N SER A 230 0.75 -10.91 37.61
CA SER A 230 0.77 -10.43 38.99
C SER A 230 0.48 -11.59 39.93
N ARG A 231 0.88 -11.48 41.21
CA ARG A 231 0.63 -12.54 42.21
C ARG A 231 -0.85 -12.92 42.32
N SER A 232 -1.76 -11.97 42.15
CA SER A 232 -3.20 -12.20 42.23
C SER A 232 -3.84 -12.60 40.89
N ARG A 233 -3.13 -12.45 39.77
CA ARG A 233 -3.61 -12.82 38.42
C ARG A 233 -2.44 -13.29 37.58
N GLN A 234 -2.18 -14.59 37.65
CA GLN A 234 -1.15 -15.20 36.80
C GLN A 234 -1.56 -15.12 35.34
N ARG A 235 -0.69 -14.54 34.51
CA ARG A 235 -0.91 -14.39 33.08
C ARG A 235 0.41 -14.58 32.34
N VAL A 236 0.33 -15.17 31.15
CA VAL A 236 1.43 -15.14 30.19
C VAL A 236 1.33 -13.82 29.43
N ASP A 237 2.42 -13.04 29.42
CA ASP A 237 2.50 -11.81 28.64
C ASP A 237 2.53 -12.16 27.15
N LYS A 238 1.45 -11.83 26.45
CA LYS A 238 1.29 -12.08 25.01
C LYS A 238 2.01 -11.05 24.13
N THR A 239 2.75 -10.11 24.72
CA THR A 239 3.40 -9.01 24.00
C THR A 239 4.78 -8.77 24.61
N PRO A 240 5.81 -8.42 23.82
CA PRO A 240 7.14 -8.14 24.34
C PRO A 240 7.11 -7.11 25.46
N LEU A 241 7.88 -7.37 26.53
CA LEU A 241 8.10 -6.45 27.66
C LEU A 241 9.12 -5.37 27.28
N VAL A 242 8.81 -4.64 26.21
CA VAL A 242 9.62 -3.54 25.68
C VAL A 242 8.84 -2.23 25.91
N PRO A 243 9.51 -1.10 26.20
CA PRO A 243 8.83 0.19 26.29
C PRO A 243 8.02 0.46 25.02
N LYS A 244 6.85 1.10 25.17
CA LYS A 244 6.03 1.49 24.01
C LYS A 244 5.96 3.00 23.89
N VAL A 245 6.10 3.51 22.68
CA VAL A 245 5.86 4.92 22.37
C VAL A 245 4.38 5.09 22.06
N ARG A 246 3.70 5.94 22.82
CA ARG A 246 2.36 6.43 22.47
C ARG A 246 2.51 7.54 21.44
N TRP A 247 1.80 7.38 20.34
CA TRP A 247 1.66 8.39 19.31
C TRP A 247 0.24 8.95 19.36
N ALA A 248 0.10 10.24 19.10
CA ALA A 248 -1.19 10.90 19.05
C ALA A 248 -1.28 11.83 17.85
N ARG A 249 -2.51 12.05 17.40
CA ARG A 249 -2.87 13.11 16.48
C ARG A 249 -4.13 13.78 16.99
N ASP A 250 -4.02 15.08 17.26
CA ASP A 250 -5.16 15.94 17.56
C ASP A 250 -5.97 16.14 16.29
N LEU A 251 -7.29 16.02 16.42
CA LEU A 251 -8.21 16.05 15.29
C LEU A 251 -8.92 17.39 15.30
N LYS A 252 -8.90 18.08 14.16
CA LYS A 252 -9.78 19.24 13.98
C LYS A 252 -11.17 18.72 13.69
N ALA A 253 -12.19 19.33 14.28
CA ALA A 253 -13.57 19.04 13.90
C ALA A 253 -13.70 19.17 12.37
N ALA A 254 -14.29 18.17 11.72
CA ALA A 254 -14.62 18.29 10.32
C ALA A 254 -15.59 19.47 10.17
N ARG A 255 -15.30 20.40 9.24
CA ARG A 255 -16.31 21.39 8.84
C ARG A 255 -17.55 20.60 8.39
N PRO A 256 -18.76 20.90 8.87
CA PRO A 256 -19.95 20.25 8.36
C PRO A 256 -19.97 20.44 6.84
N ALA A 257 -20.26 19.35 6.11
CA ALA A 257 -20.49 19.45 4.68
C ALA A 257 -21.63 20.46 4.47
N LEU A 258 -21.39 21.47 3.64
CA LEU A 258 -22.46 22.33 3.14
C LEU A 258 -23.47 21.39 2.49
N GLN A 259 -24.69 21.38 3.01
CA GLN A 259 -25.81 20.73 2.35
C GLN A 259 -26.22 21.66 1.21
N ASP A 260 -26.05 21.20 -0.02
CA ASP A 260 -26.69 21.78 -1.20
C ASP A 260 -28.17 21.36 -1.26
#